data_AF-A0A3D1MAC4-F1
#
_entry.id   AF-A0A3D1MAC4-F1
#
_cell.length_a   1.000
_cell.length_b   1.000
_cell.length_c   1.000
_cell.angle_alpha   90.00
_cell.angle_beta   90.00
_cell.angle_gamma   90.00
#
_symmetry.space_group_name_H-M   'P 1'
#
loop_
_entity.id
_entity.type
_entity.pdbx_description
1 polymer ?
#
loop_
_entity_poly.entity_id
_entity_poly.type
_entity_poly.pdbx_seq_one_letter_code
_entity_poly.pdbx_strand_id
1 'polypeptide(L)'
;MAAKLTERENYLMMLDGKEPEWVPIYSFGPMPGDTRPCTSAIFTPPFIGEFRMKGGGKDVWGVNYVGSDSTGKAILPEPGNFILDDIEKWHDVIKAPSLEGIDWEKVVKDGMDGLYKMGYNREDSALSYNMHAGYFQDFVAFMG
;
A
#
# COMPACT_ATOMS: atom_id res chain seq x y z
N MET A 1 28.26 -13.81 -22.70
CA MET A 1 26.79 -13.71 -22.53
C MET A 1 26.55 -12.43 -21.76
N ALA A 2 25.84 -11.44 -22.33
CA ALA A 2 25.41 -10.29 -21.53
C ALA A 2 24.44 -10.79 -20.43
N ALA A 3 24.52 -10.24 -19.22
CA ALA A 3 23.57 -10.58 -18.16
C ALA A 3 22.15 -10.24 -18.65
N LYS A 4 21.20 -11.15 -18.40
CA LYS A 4 19.80 -10.93 -18.75
C LYS A 4 19.24 -9.85 -17.82
N LEU A 5 18.70 -8.78 -18.39
CA LEU A 5 18.06 -7.69 -17.67
C LEU A 5 16.93 -8.23 -16.77
N THR A 6 16.86 -7.80 -15.51
CA THR A 6 15.77 -8.18 -14.60
C THR A 6 14.54 -7.30 -14.77
N GLU A 7 13.39 -7.74 -14.25
CA GLU A 7 12.16 -6.91 -14.21
C GLU A 7 12.41 -5.57 -13.49
N ARG A 8 13.17 -5.60 -12.38
CA ARG A 8 13.60 -4.42 -11.64
C ARG A 8 14.46 -3.50 -12.49
N GLU A 9 15.47 -4.00 -13.18
CA GLU A 9 16.37 -3.17 -13.98
C GLU A 9 15.61 -2.49 -15.12
N ASN A 10 14.76 -3.23 -15.83
CA ASN A 10 13.90 -2.69 -16.88
C ASN A 10 12.93 -1.63 -16.37
N TYR A 11 12.35 -1.84 -15.18
CA TYR A 11 11.46 -0.87 -14.54
C TYR A 11 12.19 0.41 -14.10
N LEU A 12 13.38 0.29 -13.54
CA LEU A 12 14.18 1.44 -13.12
C LEU A 12 14.64 2.29 -14.31
N MET A 13 14.87 1.68 -15.49
CA MET A 13 15.12 2.44 -16.73
C MET A 13 13.94 3.36 -17.06
N MET A 14 12.71 2.85 -16.98
CA MET A 14 11.50 3.65 -17.21
C MET A 14 11.38 4.81 -16.19
N LEU A 15 11.64 4.54 -14.90
CA LEU A 15 11.61 5.58 -13.86
C LEU A 15 12.71 6.64 -14.04
N ASP A 16 13.84 6.28 -14.64
CA ASP A 16 14.92 7.20 -15.01
C ASP A 16 14.64 7.98 -16.32
N GLY A 17 13.47 7.77 -16.95
CA GLY A 17 13.12 8.40 -18.23
C GLY A 17 13.86 7.82 -19.44
N LYS A 18 14.45 6.63 -19.32
CA LYS A 18 15.09 5.89 -20.41
C LYS A 18 14.06 4.97 -21.07
N GLU A 19 14.34 4.57 -22.31
CA GLU A 19 13.52 3.58 -23.02
C GLU A 19 13.74 2.19 -22.40
N PRO A 20 12.71 1.53 -21.83
CA PRO A 20 12.83 0.16 -21.34
C PRO A 20 12.77 -0.84 -22.52
N GLU A 21 13.38 -2.02 -22.35
CA GLU A 21 13.37 -3.10 -23.35
C GLU A 21 11.97 -3.71 -23.55
N TRP A 22 11.13 -3.66 -22.53
CA TRP A 22 9.71 -4.02 -22.60
C TRP A 22 8.86 -3.13 -21.69
N VAL A 23 7.55 -3.10 -21.94
CA VAL A 23 6.60 -2.37 -21.08
C VAL A 23 6.55 -3.02 -19.69
N PRO A 24 6.97 -2.33 -18.61
CA PRO A 24 6.91 -2.89 -17.26
C PRO A 24 5.45 -3.11 -16.83
N ILE A 25 5.18 -4.21 -16.11
CA ILE A 25 3.82 -4.55 -15.68
C ILE A 25 3.69 -4.31 -14.17
N TYR A 26 3.04 -3.20 -13.85
CA TYR A 26 2.81 -2.78 -12.49
C TYR A 26 1.77 -3.66 -11.78
N SER A 27 2.07 -4.02 -10.54
CA SER A 27 1.13 -4.59 -9.57
C SER A 27 1.42 -4.00 -8.19
N PHE A 28 0.52 -4.24 -7.21
CA PHE A 28 0.72 -3.79 -5.82
C PHE A 28 1.65 -4.71 -5.01
N GLY A 29 2.07 -5.82 -5.62
CA GLY A 29 2.87 -6.89 -5.04
C GLY A 29 2.73 -8.17 -5.88
N PRO A 30 3.38 -9.27 -5.47
CA PRO A 30 3.22 -10.56 -6.14
C PRO A 30 1.75 -11.01 -6.15
N MET A 31 1.24 -11.40 -7.31
CA MET A 31 -0.13 -11.90 -7.45
C MET A 31 -0.16 -13.44 -7.39
N PRO A 32 -1.19 -14.05 -6.79
CA PRO A 32 -1.33 -15.51 -6.78
C PRO A 32 -1.38 -16.08 -8.21
N GLY A 33 -0.48 -17.01 -8.51
CA GLY A 33 -0.42 -17.69 -9.80
C GLY A 33 0.44 -17.00 -10.87
N ASP A 34 1.05 -15.84 -10.58
CA ASP A 34 2.00 -15.21 -11.48
C ASP A 34 3.29 -16.05 -11.60
N THR A 35 3.74 -16.25 -12.83
CA THR A 35 4.97 -17.00 -13.15
C THR A 35 6.19 -16.10 -13.36
N ARG A 36 5.96 -14.79 -13.44
CA ARG A 36 7.01 -13.76 -13.55
C ARG A 36 7.26 -13.11 -12.20
N PRO A 37 8.49 -12.63 -11.94
CA PRO A 37 8.73 -11.74 -10.81
C PRO A 37 7.82 -10.50 -10.89
N CYS A 38 7.35 -10.06 -9.73
CA CYS A 38 6.62 -8.81 -9.62
C CYS A 38 7.57 -7.64 -9.96
N THR A 39 7.18 -6.75 -10.87
CA THR A 39 8.03 -5.63 -11.28
C THR A 39 8.29 -4.67 -10.10
N SER A 40 7.26 -4.38 -9.30
CA SER A 40 7.34 -3.52 -8.12
C SER A 40 6.38 -3.98 -7.03
N ALA A 41 6.85 -4.07 -5.78
CA ALA A 41 5.97 -4.26 -4.63
C ALA A 41 5.85 -2.98 -3.81
N ILE A 42 4.67 -2.74 -3.25
CA ILE A 42 4.48 -1.64 -2.31
C ILE A 42 4.84 -2.10 -0.90
N PHE A 43 5.67 -1.31 -0.23
CA PHE A 43 5.84 -1.38 1.21
C PHE A 43 5.10 -0.23 1.89
N THR A 44 4.21 -0.59 2.83
CA THR A 44 3.57 0.33 3.77
C THR A 44 3.78 -0.24 5.17
N PRO A 45 4.12 0.57 6.18
CA PRO A 45 4.19 0.10 7.56
C PRO A 45 2.90 -0.67 7.94
N PRO A 46 2.98 -1.92 8.44
CA PRO A 46 1.81 -2.77 8.61
C PRO A 46 0.68 -2.12 9.41
N PHE A 47 0.99 -1.36 10.46
CA PHE A 47 -0.01 -0.70 11.30
C PHE A 47 -0.87 0.34 10.54
N ILE A 48 -0.39 0.87 9.41
CA ILE A 48 -1.16 1.79 8.56
C ILE A 48 -2.15 1.01 7.67
N GLY A 49 -1.76 -0.18 7.19
CA GLY A 49 -2.50 -0.93 6.18
C GLY A 49 -3.20 -2.20 6.67
N GLU A 50 -3.05 -2.58 7.94
CA GLU A 50 -3.47 -3.89 8.46
C GLU A 50 -4.97 -4.18 8.26
N PHE A 51 -5.83 -3.16 8.39
CA PHE A 51 -7.27 -3.27 8.15
C PHE A 51 -7.58 -3.78 6.74
N ARG A 52 -6.75 -3.44 5.74
CA ARG A 52 -6.92 -3.90 4.36
C ARG A 52 -6.69 -5.41 4.23
N MET A 53 -5.71 -5.93 4.97
CA MET A 53 -5.39 -7.36 4.96
C MET A 53 -6.41 -8.21 5.75
N LYS A 54 -7.14 -7.58 6.68
CA LYS A 54 -8.21 -8.22 7.47
C LYS A 54 -9.57 -8.21 6.78
N GLY A 55 -9.69 -7.61 5.59
CA GLY A 55 -10.96 -7.50 4.87
C GLY A 55 -11.83 -6.31 5.30
N GLY A 56 -11.27 -5.38 6.10
CA GLY A 56 -11.98 -4.21 6.62
C GLY A 56 -11.56 -3.87 8.05
N GLY A 57 -12.28 -2.92 8.65
CA GLY A 57 -12.05 -2.40 9.99
C GLY A 57 -11.62 -0.94 9.98
N LYS A 58 -11.23 -0.42 11.14
CA LYS A 58 -10.80 0.97 11.26
C LYS A 58 -9.38 1.19 10.75
N ASP A 59 -9.19 2.27 10.01
CA ASP A 59 -7.86 2.77 9.68
C ASP A 59 -7.23 3.54 10.86
N VAL A 60 -6.05 4.10 10.65
CA VAL A 60 -5.31 4.85 11.66
C VAL A 60 -5.98 6.17 12.07
N TRP A 61 -6.91 6.67 11.27
CA TRP A 61 -7.67 7.89 11.53
C TRP A 61 -9.02 7.61 12.22
N GLY A 62 -9.44 6.34 12.24
CA GLY A 62 -10.68 5.88 12.85
C GLY A 62 -11.84 5.68 11.87
N VAL A 63 -11.61 5.87 10.57
CA VAL A 63 -12.60 5.61 9.51
C VAL A 63 -12.85 4.12 9.40
N ASN A 64 -14.11 3.70 9.40
CA ASN A 64 -14.43 2.30 9.20
C ASN A 64 -14.42 1.95 7.70
N TYR A 65 -13.74 0.87 7.36
CA TYR A 65 -13.63 0.36 6.01
C TYR A 65 -14.29 -1.02 5.90
N VAL A 66 -15.07 -1.25 4.85
CA VAL A 66 -15.80 -2.51 4.62
C VAL A 66 -15.56 -3.02 3.20
N GLY A 67 -15.37 -4.33 3.07
CA GLY A 67 -15.41 -5.00 1.77
C GLY A 67 -16.85 -5.35 1.37
N SER A 68 -17.16 -5.32 0.07
CA SER A 68 -18.43 -5.81 -0.45
C SER A 68 -18.23 -6.90 -1.51
N ASP A 69 -19.13 -7.88 -1.56
CA ASP A 69 -19.05 -8.94 -2.57
C ASP A 69 -19.21 -8.37 -3.99
N SER A 70 -19.98 -7.30 -4.14
CA SER A 70 -20.19 -6.58 -5.41
C SER A 70 -18.91 -5.96 -5.99
N THR A 71 -17.90 -5.69 -5.17
CA THR A 71 -16.60 -5.13 -5.61
C THR A 71 -15.48 -6.16 -5.60
N GLY A 72 -15.81 -7.45 -5.50
CA GLY A 72 -14.81 -8.51 -5.35
C GLY A 72 -14.06 -8.42 -4.01
N LYS A 73 -14.75 -7.95 -2.96
CA LYS A 73 -14.20 -7.70 -1.61
C LYS A 73 -13.18 -6.57 -1.55
N ALA A 74 -13.13 -5.70 -2.56
CA ALA A 74 -12.39 -4.46 -2.45
C ALA A 74 -12.99 -3.60 -1.34
N ILE A 75 -12.11 -2.98 -0.55
CA ILE A 75 -12.48 -2.34 0.70
C ILE A 75 -12.57 -0.83 0.49
N LEU A 76 -13.71 -0.25 0.87
CA LEU A 76 -14.02 1.18 0.78
C LEU A 76 -14.44 1.73 2.15
N PRO A 77 -14.37 3.05 2.38
CA PRO A 77 -15.00 3.66 3.55
C PRO A 77 -16.47 3.24 3.63
N GLU A 78 -16.93 2.91 4.83
CA GLU A 78 -18.29 2.43 5.04
C GLU A 78 -19.31 3.51 4.64
N PRO A 79 -20.20 3.23 3.67
CA PRO A 79 -21.14 4.24 3.19
C PRO A 79 -22.05 4.76 4.31
N GLY A 80 -22.10 6.08 4.47
CA GLY A 80 -22.93 6.74 5.47
C GLY A 80 -22.39 6.67 6.90
N ASN A 81 -21.20 6.10 7.12
CA ASN A 81 -20.52 6.08 8.42
C ASN A 81 -19.27 6.96 8.37
N PHE A 82 -19.49 8.27 8.47
CA PHE A 82 -18.46 9.30 8.41
C PHE A 82 -18.06 9.73 9.82
N ILE A 83 -16.81 10.17 9.99
CA ILE A 83 -16.27 10.54 11.30
C ILE A 83 -16.24 12.05 11.52
N LEU A 84 -16.38 12.85 10.45
CA LEU A 84 -16.27 14.30 10.48
C LEU A 84 -17.48 14.95 9.80
N ASP A 85 -18.31 15.64 10.58
CA ASP A 85 -19.49 16.35 10.06
C ASP A 85 -19.19 17.81 9.71
N ASP A 86 -18.26 18.43 10.43
CA ASP A 86 -17.90 19.84 10.34
C ASP A 86 -16.39 19.98 10.21
N ILE A 87 -15.94 20.38 9.02
CA ILE A 87 -14.51 20.51 8.71
C ILE A 87 -13.80 21.51 9.62
N GLU A 88 -14.47 22.50 10.19
CA GLU A 88 -13.83 23.46 11.10
C GLU A 88 -13.39 22.80 12.42
N LYS A 89 -14.02 21.66 12.78
CA LYS A 89 -13.76 20.89 14.01
C LYS A 89 -12.88 19.67 13.78
N TRP A 90 -12.18 19.60 12.65
CA TRP A 90 -11.31 18.46 12.30
C TRP A 90 -10.31 18.10 13.40
N HIS A 91 -9.80 19.11 14.11
CA HIS A 91 -8.80 18.95 15.18
C HIS A 91 -9.34 18.19 16.39
N ASP A 92 -10.64 18.16 16.61
CA ASP A 92 -11.29 17.41 17.70
C ASP A 92 -11.46 15.94 17.35
N VAL A 93 -11.64 15.62 16.06
CA VAL A 93 -11.93 14.28 15.55
C VAL A 93 -10.67 13.56 15.09
N ILE A 94 -9.87 14.20 14.22
CA ILE A 94 -8.73 13.57 13.56
C ILE A 94 -7.53 13.63 14.51
N LYS A 95 -7.16 12.47 15.06
CA LYS A 95 -6.00 12.33 15.94
C LYS A 95 -4.92 11.54 15.24
N ALA A 96 -3.76 12.17 15.04
CA ALA A 96 -2.60 11.46 14.51
C ALA A 96 -2.18 10.35 15.49
N PRO A 97 -1.89 9.13 14.99
CA PRO A 97 -1.37 8.07 15.84
C PRO A 97 -0.02 8.51 16.43
N SER A 98 0.20 8.20 17.71
CA SER A 98 1.51 8.42 18.32
C SER A 98 2.54 7.52 17.64
N LEU A 99 3.69 8.11 17.32
CA LEU A 99 4.85 7.37 16.80
C LEU A 99 5.88 7.06 17.91
N GLU A 100 5.61 7.50 19.14
CA GLU A 100 6.50 7.26 20.28
C GLU A 100 6.53 5.77 20.63
N GLY A 101 7.75 5.24 20.85
CA GLY A 101 7.95 3.84 21.22
C GLY A 101 7.80 2.83 20.09
N ILE A 102 7.57 3.27 18.83
CA ILE A 102 7.54 2.36 17.68
C ILE A 102 8.96 1.84 17.40
N ASP A 103 9.11 0.51 17.44
CA ASP A 103 10.31 -0.18 16.97
C ASP A 103 10.27 -0.27 15.44
N TRP A 104 10.84 0.74 14.78
CA TRP A 104 10.86 0.83 13.32
C TRP A 104 11.65 -0.30 12.66
N GLU A 105 12.72 -0.79 13.29
CA GLU A 105 13.48 -1.92 12.75
C GLU A 105 12.63 -3.18 12.71
N LYS A 106 11.89 -3.44 13.80
CA LYS A 106 10.93 -4.55 13.84
C LYS A 106 9.81 -4.37 12.82
N VAL A 107 9.24 -3.18 12.70
CA VAL A 107 8.18 -2.87 11.70
C VAL A 107 8.65 -3.17 10.28
N VAL A 108 9.86 -2.73 9.93
CA VAL A 108 10.45 -2.98 8.60
C VAL A 108 10.71 -4.47 8.42
N LYS A 109 11.31 -5.14 9.41
CA LYS A 109 11.60 -6.57 9.35
C LYS A 109 10.34 -7.40 9.12
N ASP A 110 9.31 -7.21 9.95
CA ASP A 110 8.07 -7.97 9.87
C ASP A 110 7.34 -7.73 8.54
N GLY A 111 7.34 -6.48 8.04
CA GLY A 111 6.75 -6.14 6.75
C GLY A 111 7.50 -6.76 5.57
N MET A 112 8.84 -6.75 5.61
CA MET A 112 9.66 -7.40 4.58
C MET A 112 9.50 -8.92 4.60
N ASP A 113 9.43 -9.53 5.78
CA ASP A 113 9.16 -10.96 5.94
C ASP A 113 7.80 -11.35 5.33
N GLY A 114 6.79 -10.48 5.45
CA GLY A 114 5.51 -10.62 4.77
C GLY A 114 5.64 -10.62 3.24
N LEU A 115 6.35 -9.64 2.69
CA LEU A 115 6.59 -9.55 1.24
C LEU A 115 7.36 -10.78 0.71
N TYR A 116 8.41 -11.21 1.41
CA TYR A 116 9.18 -12.40 1.01
C TYR A 116 8.32 -13.66 0.98
N LYS A 117 7.40 -13.84 1.95
CA LYS A 117 6.43 -14.95 1.94
C LYS A 117 5.46 -14.89 0.76
N MET A 118 5.16 -13.70 0.26
CA MET A 118 4.33 -13.52 -0.94
C MET A 118 5.11 -13.78 -2.24
N GLY A 119 6.43 -13.99 -2.19
CA GLY A 119 7.27 -14.23 -3.37
C GLY A 119 7.98 -12.97 -3.91
N TYR A 120 7.95 -11.86 -3.17
CA TYR A 120 8.77 -10.70 -3.49
C TYR A 120 10.25 -11.06 -3.28
N ASN A 121 11.13 -10.54 -4.14
CA ASN A 121 12.57 -10.64 -3.96
C ASN A 121 13.26 -9.35 -4.40
N ARG A 122 14.36 -8.97 -3.74
CA ARG A 122 15.04 -7.69 -4.00
C ARG A 122 15.85 -7.65 -5.30
N GLU A 123 16.19 -8.81 -5.85
CA GLU A 123 17.05 -8.92 -7.02
C GLU A 123 16.27 -8.60 -8.30
N ASP A 124 15.05 -9.13 -8.42
CA ASP A 124 14.20 -8.99 -9.59
C ASP A 124 13.06 -7.98 -9.41
N SER A 125 12.74 -7.55 -8.18
CA SER A 125 11.61 -6.63 -7.92
C SER A 125 12.06 -5.31 -7.31
N ALA A 126 11.48 -4.20 -7.77
CA ALA A 126 11.63 -2.91 -7.12
C ALA A 126 10.74 -2.82 -5.86
N LEU A 127 11.22 -2.11 -4.84
CA LEU A 127 10.41 -1.76 -3.67
C LEU A 127 9.99 -0.30 -3.78
N SER A 128 8.68 -0.07 -3.84
CA SER A 128 8.11 1.27 -3.75
C SER A 128 7.68 1.53 -2.31
N TYR A 129 8.20 2.60 -1.72
CA TYR A 129 7.78 3.00 -0.39
C TYR A 129 6.52 3.85 -0.50
N ASN A 130 5.39 3.32 -0.03
CA ASN A 130 4.16 4.06 0.05
C ASN A 130 4.05 4.66 1.45
N MET A 131 4.39 5.95 1.52
CA MET A 131 4.00 6.81 2.63
C MET A 131 2.83 7.66 2.19
N HIS A 132 1.79 7.66 3.01
CA HIS A 132 0.76 8.69 3.11
C HIS A 132 0.43 9.40 1.80
N ALA A 133 -0.47 8.80 1.02
CA ALA A 133 -1.00 9.38 -0.21
C ALA A 133 -2.51 9.48 -0.13
N GLY A 134 -3.08 10.52 -0.76
CA GLY A 134 -4.52 10.66 -0.90
C GLY A 134 -5.19 11.57 0.12
N TYR A 135 -4.61 12.73 0.47
CA TYR A 135 -5.25 13.71 1.37
C TYR A 135 -6.71 14.04 0.98
N PHE A 136 -7.00 14.14 -0.31
CA PHE A 136 -8.37 14.33 -0.78
C PHE A 136 -9.23 13.07 -0.58
N GLN A 137 -8.67 11.89 -0.78
CA GLN A 137 -9.37 10.63 -0.55
C GLN A 137 -9.65 10.42 0.95
N ASP A 138 -8.70 10.77 1.82
CA ASP A 138 -8.86 10.77 3.27
C ASP A 138 -9.98 11.74 3.67
N PHE A 139 -9.97 12.97 3.11
CA PHE A 139 -11.05 13.93 3.34
C PHE A 139 -12.44 13.41 2.93
N VAL A 140 -12.56 12.81 1.75
CA VAL A 140 -13.80 12.16 1.29
C VAL A 140 -14.17 11.00 2.22
N ALA A 141 -13.20 10.21 2.69
CA ALA A 141 -13.46 9.13 3.64
C ALA A 141 -13.93 9.65 5.02
N PHE A 142 -13.50 10.85 5.41
CA PHE A 142 -13.89 11.46 6.68
C PHE A 142 -15.31 12.02 6.66
N MET A 143 -15.76 12.59 5.53
CA MET A 143 -16.98 13.40 5.44
C MET A 143 -18.07 12.85 4.51
N GLY A 144 -17.70 12.00 3.54
CA GLY A 144 -18.60 11.51 2.48
C GLY A 144 -18.56 12.31 1.18
#